data_AF-A0A8S4H102-F1
#
_entry.id   AF-A0A8S4H102-F1
#
_cell.length_a   1.000
_cell.length_b   1.000
_cell.length_c   1.000
_cell.angle_alpha   90.00
_cell.angle_beta   90.00
_cell.angle_gamma   90.00
#
_symmetry.space_group_name_H-M   'P 1'
#
loop_
_entity.id
_entity.type
_entity.pdbx_description
1 polymer ?
#
loop_
_entity_poly.entity_id
_entity_poly.type
_entity_poly.pdbx_seq_one_letter_code
_entity_poly.pdbx_strand_id
1 'polypeptide(L)'
;MAAPTSESIAQAHAATVRANAATIERLKKESNSLRGQIQDFALMAKQKAETEDDEAKIDSMEALYSELRRKYNQLLEQRSELTRELATSQNHAHVLQRQADAATAMLGAEGAVDPALREVRRLENSIGKMEMKRAEAEAIRATYEHIVRRLKQEATAFDNQLEALQATLRSMDREVRGQHLNQVRAQHGTEGARAELVALREQLIKETQGMEEQLATRQEKLDQLEAEVSRAQRKTQTMYERQKKNIEAPSKESKAAGVVSGLTGKVRMQAQRVVGELEEAFRRIKAATGVADPDEVIAKFQTQSATERQVRASIKQAEDDLMLLQDRAREVQAGLYDLKFARGGLKGGTKAMMEEFKVELMNAQQQLDHTRRGAETKAKIAVGMRAGLAYLAEMCNTVHMHPRVPIATDENLGQCLEAIQAKVKRMLQDCPRDSRAYGALLVSARDEARAREQLEQLNRGLNLDKLVGAQGRLAKGKAGVDDSGSDHWSLPEGSDSGFEEEEEGMEQARSAIKKRAAAVTAAVGAGVNVANVAGGRSSAYNG
;
A
#
# COMPACT_ATOMS: atom_id res chain seq x y z
N MET A 1 147.38 -105.59 71.52
CA MET A 1 146.49 -105.90 72.67
C MET A 1 145.49 -104.76 72.78
N ALA A 2 144.19 -104.90 72.98
CA ALA A 2 143.33 -106.00 73.41
C ALA A 2 141.87 -105.76 72.94
N ALA A 3 141.11 -106.85 72.80
CA ALA A 3 139.70 -106.90 72.35
C ALA A 3 138.73 -106.45 73.45
N PRO A 4 137.48 -106.08 73.13
CA PRO A 4 136.49 -105.77 74.15
C PRO A 4 136.15 -107.02 74.97
N THR A 5 136.27 -106.82 76.28
CA THR A 5 135.76 -107.62 77.39
C THR A 5 134.23 -107.56 77.44
N SER A 6 133.62 -108.53 78.15
CA SER A 6 132.16 -108.70 78.31
C SER A 6 131.40 -107.48 78.89
N GLU A 7 132.08 -106.46 79.40
CA GLU A 7 131.47 -105.25 79.97
C GLU A 7 130.79 -104.33 78.94
N SER A 8 131.25 -104.32 77.68
CA SER A 8 130.64 -103.51 76.62
C SER A 8 129.24 -103.99 76.22
N ILE A 9 128.97 -105.30 76.34
CA ILE A 9 127.65 -105.89 76.06
C ILE A 9 126.68 -105.57 77.21
N ALA A 10 127.18 -105.55 78.46
CA ALA A 10 126.39 -105.19 79.63
C ALA A 10 125.91 -103.73 79.62
N GLN A 11 126.73 -102.78 79.13
CA GLN A 11 126.30 -101.39 78.99
C GLN A 11 125.23 -101.20 77.91
N ALA A 12 125.32 -101.90 76.78
CA ALA A 12 124.30 -101.87 75.73
C ALA A 12 122.96 -102.45 76.23
N HIS A 13 122.99 -103.55 76.99
CA HIS A 13 121.79 -104.14 77.59
C HIS A 13 121.15 -103.26 78.67
N ALA A 14 121.95 -102.55 79.48
CA ALA A 14 121.43 -101.62 80.47
C ALA A 14 120.76 -100.39 79.82
N ALA A 15 121.28 -99.93 78.68
CA ALA A 15 120.69 -98.83 77.92
C ALA A 15 119.34 -99.22 77.29
N THR A 16 119.22 -100.44 76.73
CA THR A 16 117.96 -100.93 76.16
C THR A 16 116.89 -101.15 77.24
N VAL A 17 117.27 -101.63 78.43
CA VAL A 17 116.33 -101.77 79.56
C VAL A 17 115.77 -100.41 80.01
N ARG A 18 116.59 -99.35 80.06
CA ARG A 18 116.08 -98.00 80.38
C ARG A 18 115.18 -97.43 79.29
N ALA A 19 115.51 -97.63 78.01
CA ALA A 19 114.66 -97.22 76.90
C ALA A 19 113.29 -97.94 76.94
N ASN A 20 113.30 -99.23 77.26
CA ASN A 20 112.09 -100.03 77.42
C ASN A 20 111.25 -99.60 78.64
N ALA A 21 111.88 -99.19 79.74
CA ALA A 21 111.16 -98.66 80.90
C ALA A 21 110.45 -97.33 80.57
N ALA A 22 111.11 -96.45 79.81
CA ALA A 22 110.53 -95.17 79.38
C ALA A 22 109.35 -95.35 78.41
N THR A 23 109.41 -96.33 77.48
CA THR A 23 108.29 -96.63 76.59
C THR A 23 107.09 -97.21 77.35
N ILE A 24 107.31 -98.05 78.36
CA ILE A 24 106.23 -98.56 79.21
C ILE A 24 105.53 -97.43 79.99
N GLU A 25 106.27 -96.45 80.50
CA GLU A 25 105.66 -95.32 81.22
C GLU A 25 104.81 -94.43 80.30
N ARG A 26 105.29 -94.21 79.06
CA ARG A 26 104.52 -93.49 78.03
C ARG A 26 103.23 -94.21 77.69
N LEU A 27 103.29 -95.53 77.47
CA LEU A 27 102.11 -96.35 77.19
C LEU A 27 101.10 -96.35 78.34
N LYS A 28 101.55 -96.28 79.60
CA LYS A 28 100.66 -96.15 80.76
C LYS A 28 99.94 -94.80 80.80
N LYS A 29 100.63 -93.70 80.48
CA LYS A 29 100.01 -92.36 80.38
C LYS A 29 99.00 -92.29 79.24
N GLU A 30 99.32 -92.85 78.09
CA GLU A 30 98.40 -92.96 76.94
C GLU A 30 97.19 -93.85 77.28
N SER A 31 97.39 -94.99 77.97
CA SER A 31 96.29 -95.87 78.40
C SER A 31 95.36 -95.20 79.42
N ASN A 32 95.88 -94.40 80.34
CA ASN A 32 95.07 -93.63 81.28
C ASN A 32 94.32 -92.48 80.60
N SER A 33 94.94 -91.79 79.62
CA SER A 33 94.28 -90.75 78.84
C SER A 33 93.13 -91.31 78.01
N LEU A 34 93.33 -92.46 77.36
CA LEU A 34 92.29 -93.14 76.58
C LEU A 34 91.14 -93.62 77.48
N ARG A 35 91.43 -94.07 78.71
CA ARG A 35 90.40 -94.44 79.69
C ARG A 35 89.54 -93.24 80.10
N GLY A 36 90.16 -92.08 80.32
CA GLY A 36 89.44 -90.83 80.59
C GLY A 36 88.51 -90.44 79.43
N GLN A 37 89.02 -90.48 78.19
CA GLN A 37 88.22 -90.18 76.99
C GLN A 37 87.03 -91.14 76.84
N ILE A 38 87.20 -92.44 77.09
CA ILE A 38 86.09 -93.41 77.03
C ILE A 38 85.02 -93.10 78.08
N GLN A 39 85.41 -92.66 79.28
CA GLN A 39 84.47 -92.32 80.34
C GLN A 39 83.68 -91.05 80.02
N ASP A 40 84.31 -90.05 79.40
CA ASP A 40 83.65 -88.83 78.92
C ASP A 40 82.67 -89.14 77.76
N PHE A 41 83.06 -90.01 76.82
CA PHE A 41 82.15 -90.45 75.75
C PHE A 41 80.96 -91.24 76.29
N ALA A 42 81.15 -92.07 77.33
CA ALA A 42 80.05 -92.81 77.96
C ALA A 42 79.07 -91.87 78.68
N LEU A 43 79.54 -90.80 79.33
CA LEU A 43 78.68 -89.79 79.96
C LEU A 43 77.89 -89.00 78.92
N MET A 44 78.54 -88.58 77.82
CA MET A 44 77.89 -87.85 76.72
C MET A 44 76.84 -88.71 76.00
N ALA A 45 77.11 -90.00 75.79
CA ALA A 45 76.14 -90.91 75.18
C ALA A 45 74.92 -91.16 76.06
N LYS A 46 75.11 -91.21 77.39
CA LYS A 46 74.00 -91.41 78.34
C LYS A 46 73.10 -90.17 78.45
N GLN A 47 73.67 -88.97 78.39
CA GLN A 47 72.90 -87.72 78.37
C GLN A 47 72.10 -87.52 77.07
N LYS A 48 72.63 -87.97 75.93
CA LYS A 48 71.96 -87.84 74.62
C LYS A 48 70.80 -88.81 74.40
N ALA A 49 70.78 -89.94 75.12
CA ALA A 49 69.70 -90.94 75.02
C ALA A 49 68.50 -90.66 75.94
N GLU A 50 68.64 -89.78 76.94
CA GLU A 50 67.57 -89.49 77.92
C GLU A 50 66.88 -88.13 77.69
N THR A 51 67.26 -87.34 76.66
CA THR A 51 66.67 -86.01 76.38
C THR A 51 66.54 -85.69 74.88
N GLU A 52 65.88 -86.57 74.12
CA GLU A 52 65.28 -86.17 72.83
C GLU A 52 63.76 -86.06 72.99
N ASP A 53 63.32 -84.81 73.07
CA ASP A 53 61.95 -84.26 73.13
C ASP A 53 61.04 -84.72 71.96
N ASP A 54 60.88 -86.02 71.74
CA ASP A 54 59.99 -86.52 70.69
C ASP A 54 58.52 -86.46 71.13
N GLU A 55 58.24 -86.58 72.43
CA GLU A 55 56.89 -86.40 73.00
C GLU A 55 56.43 -84.95 72.88
N ALA A 56 57.29 -83.97 73.18
CA ALA A 56 56.95 -82.55 73.05
C ALA A 56 56.79 -82.10 71.57
N LYS A 57 57.50 -82.74 70.62
CA LYS A 57 57.28 -82.51 69.18
C LYS A 57 55.98 -83.13 68.69
N ILE A 58 55.60 -84.30 69.19
CA ILE A 58 54.31 -84.93 68.89
C ILE A 58 53.18 -84.05 69.42
N ASP A 59 53.26 -83.59 70.67
CA ASP A 59 52.28 -82.67 71.25
C ASP A 59 52.21 -81.34 70.48
N SER A 60 53.35 -80.78 70.07
CA SER A 60 53.39 -79.58 69.23
C SER A 60 52.77 -79.83 67.85
N MET A 61 52.96 -81.01 67.26
CA MET A 61 52.35 -81.37 65.99
C MET A 61 50.85 -81.62 66.12
N GLU A 62 50.40 -82.28 67.18
CA GLU A 62 48.98 -82.48 67.48
C GLU A 62 48.27 -81.14 67.73
N ALA A 63 48.93 -80.20 68.42
CA ALA A 63 48.44 -78.84 68.57
C ALA A 63 48.27 -78.15 67.20
N LEU A 64 49.26 -78.23 66.32
CA LEU A 64 49.18 -77.70 64.95
C LEU A 64 48.07 -78.39 64.12
N TYR A 65 47.90 -79.71 64.22
CA TYR A 65 46.81 -80.42 63.57
C TYR A 65 45.44 -79.98 64.10
N SER A 66 45.32 -79.78 65.42
CA SER A 66 44.09 -79.30 66.04
C SER A 66 43.75 -77.87 65.59
N GLU A 67 44.75 -76.99 65.47
CA GLU A 67 44.60 -75.64 64.94
C GLU A 67 44.23 -75.64 63.46
N LEU A 68 44.90 -76.47 62.65
CA LEU A 68 44.63 -76.57 61.23
C LEU A 68 43.22 -77.15 60.99
N ARG A 69 42.78 -78.11 61.82
CA ARG A 69 41.42 -78.65 61.78
C ARG A 69 40.38 -77.62 62.21
N ARG A 70 40.66 -76.79 63.22
CA ARG A 70 39.80 -75.65 63.60
C ARG A 70 39.69 -74.64 62.47
N LYS A 71 40.81 -74.26 61.84
CA LYS A 71 40.82 -73.35 60.67
C LYS A 71 40.07 -73.95 59.49
N TYR A 72 40.25 -75.25 59.22
CA TYR A 72 39.51 -75.95 58.17
C TYR A 72 37.99 -75.95 58.44
N ASN A 73 37.58 -76.25 59.67
CA ASN A 73 36.16 -76.22 60.06
C ASN A 73 35.59 -74.80 59.96
N GLN A 74 36.33 -73.77 60.39
CA GLN A 74 35.94 -72.36 60.25
C GLN A 74 35.77 -71.96 58.78
N LEU A 75 36.71 -72.33 57.91
CA LEU A 75 36.59 -72.07 56.47
C LEU A 75 35.40 -72.81 55.83
N LEU A 76 35.10 -74.02 56.32
CA LEU A 76 33.96 -74.79 55.86
C LEU A 76 32.62 -74.15 56.28
N GLU A 77 32.57 -73.63 57.51
CA GLU A 77 31.42 -72.86 58.01
C GLU A 77 31.23 -71.57 57.21
N GLN A 78 32.30 -70.78 57.01
CA GLN A 78 32.27 -69.57 56.16
C GLN A 78 31.82 -69.86 54.72
N ARG A 79 32.31 -70.96 54.13
CA ARG A 79 31.85 -71.40 52.81
C ARG A 79 30.36 -71.72 52.83
N SER A 80 29.88 -72.38 53.88
CA SER A 80 28.47 -72.73 54.01
C SER A 80 27.57 -71.49 54.16
N GLU A 81 28.04 -70.48 54.90
CA GLU A 81 27.36 -69.19 55.07
C GLU A 81 27.29 -68.44 53.75
N LEU A 82 28.41 -68.25 53.06
CA LEU A 82 28.46 -67.61 51.75
C LEU A 82 27.58 -68.33 50.72
N THR A 83 27.51 -69.66 50.77
CA THR A 83 26.63 -70.43 49.87
C THR A 83 25.16 -70.18 50.17
N ARG A 84 24.77 -70.06 51.45
CA ARG A 84 23.41 -69.69 51.85
C ARG A 84 23.08 -68.26 51.43
N GLU A 85 23.98 -67.31 51.64
CA GLU A 85 23.80 -65.92 51.22
C GLU A 85 23.62 -65.83 49.70
N LEU A 86 24.46 -66.51 48.92
CA LEU A 86 24.34 -66.57 47.47
C LEU A 86 22.98 -67.14 47.04
N ALA A 87 22.51 -68.20 47.68
CA ALA A 87 21.18 -68.77 47.42
C ALA A 87 20.05 -67.78 47.75
N THR A 88 20.14 -67.05 48.87
CA THR A 88 19.15 -66.02 49.20
C THR A 88 19.16 -64.86 48.20
N SER A 89 20.35 -64.40 47.79
CA SER A 89 20.49 -63.34 46.79
C SER A 89 19.95 -63.77 45.42
N GLN A 90 20.23 -65.00 45.00
CA GLN A 90 19.67 -65.59 43.78
C GLN A 90 18.14 -65.69 43.83
N ASN A 91 17.57 -66.10 44.97
CA ASN A 91 16.12 -66.13 45.14
C ASN A 91 15.51 -64.72 45.06
N HIS A 92 16.13 -63.70 45.66
CA HIS A 92 15.68 -62.31 45.55
C HIS A 92 15.75 -61.81 44.10
N ALA A 93 16.85 -62.07 43.40
CA ALA A 93 16.98 -61.74 41.98
C ALA A 93 15.89 -62.42 41.14
N HIS A 94 15.58 -63.70 41.41
CA HIS A 94 14.52 -64.42 40.71
C HIS A 94 13.12 -63.86 41.00
N VAL A 95 12.85 -63.40 42.23
CA VAL A 95 11.58 -62.74 42.59
C VAL A 95 11.46 -61.39 41.88
N LEU A 96 12.52 -60.57 41.89
CA LEU A 96 12.54 -59.30 41.17
C LEU A 96 12.37 -59.48 39.67
N GLN A 97 13.00 -60.50 39.10
CA GLN A 97 12.83 -60.83 37.68
C GLN A 97 11.40 -61.27 37.36
N ARG A 98 10.77 -62.10 38.21
CA ARG A 98 9.33 -62.41 38.04
C ARG A 98 8.43 -61.19 38.16
N GLN A 99 8.76 -60.26 39.05
CA GLN A 99 7.99 -59.00 39.18
C GLN A 99 8.19 -58.10 37.97
N ALA A 100 9.41 -58.02 37.43
CA ALA A 100 9.69 -57.33 36.19
C ALA A 100 8.97 -57.99 35.01
N ASP A 101 9.03 -59.31 34.87
CA ASP A 101 8.34 -60.06 33.82
C ASP A 101 6.81 -59.93 33.95
N ALA A 102 6.27 -59.91 35.18
CA ALA A 102 4.85 -59.65 35.43
C ALA A 102 4.45 -58.21 35.07
N ALA A 103 5.27 -57.21 35.41
CA ALA A 103 5.04 -55.82 35.02
C ALA A 103 5.15 -55.63 33.50
N THR A 104 6.10 -56.32 32.87
CA THR A 104 6.29 -56.32 31.42
C THR A 104 5.16 -57.08 30.72
N ALA A 105 4.60 -58.13 31.32
CA ALA A 105 3.40 -58.79 30.83
C ALA A 105 2.14 -57.92 31.01
N MET A 106 2.05 -57.10 32.06
CA MET A 106 1.00 -56.09 32.20
C MET A 106 1.13 -54.95 31.19
N LEU A 107 2.35 -54.53 30.84
CA LEU A 107 2.62 -53.48 29.86
C LEU A 107 2.60 -53.99 28.40
N GLY A 108 2.94 -55.27 28.19
CA GLY A 108 3.05 -55.93 26.88
C GLY A 108 1.79 -56.70 26.46
N ALA A 109 0.76 -56.76 27.30
CA ALA A 109 -0.57 -57.21 26.88
C ALA A 109 -1.24 -56.11 26.04
N GLU A 110 -0.90 -56.06 24.75
CA GLU A 110 -1.41 -55.17 23.68
C GLU A 110 -2.96 -55.13 23.50
N GLY A 111 -3.74 -55.74 24.38
CA GLY A 111 -5.21 -55.65 24.42
C GLY A 111 -5.77 -54.75 25.53
N ALA A 112 -4.99 -54.45 26.57
CA ALA A 112 -5.42 -53.66 27.72
C ALA A 112 -4.80 -52.25 27.68
N VAL A 113 -5.03 -51.52 26.58
CA VAL A 113 -4.94 -50.06 26.61
C VAL A 113 -5.80 -49.61 27.79
N ASP A 114 -5.16 -49.03 28.81
CA ASP A 114 -5.80 -48.43 29.98
C ASP A 114 -7.08 -47.72 29.52
N PRO A 115 -8.28 -48.05 30.06
CA PRO A 115 -9.53 -47.42 29.65
C PRO A 115 -9.44 -45.88 29.67
N ALA A 116 -8.59 -45.31 30.54
CA ALA A 116 -8.27 -43.89 30.53
C ALA A 116 -7.63 -43.42 29.22
N LEU A 117 -6.66 -44.16 28.67
CA LEU A 117 -5.97 -43.78 27.43
C LEU A 117 -6.89 -43.89 26.19
N ARG A 118 -7.84 -44.83 26.17
CA ARG A 118 -8.87 -44.87 25.12
C ARG A 118 -9.80 -43.66 25.18
N GLU A 119 -10.19 -43.27 26.38
CA GLU A 119 -11.05 -42.11 26.59
C GLU A 119 -10.33 -40.81 26.22
N VAL A 120 -9.05 -40.66 26.57
CA VAL A 120 -8.20 -39.55 26.14
C VAL A 120 -8.16 -39.45 24.60
N ARG A 121 -7.86 -40.55 23.90
CA ARG A 121 -7.88 -40.57 22.42
C ARG A 121 -9.25 -40.22 21.84
N ARG A 122 -10.35 -40.65 22.48
CA ARG A 122 -11.72 -40.32 22.04
C ARG A 122 -12.00 -38.83 22.18
N LEU A 123 -11.60 -38.25 23.32
CA LEU A 123 -11.76 -36.82 23.62
C LEU A 123 -10.89 -35.98 22.69
N GLU A 124 -9.63 -36.36 22.46
CA GLU A 124 -8.73 -35.70 21.49
C GLU A 124 -9.32 -35.68 20.08
N ASN A 125 -9.80 -36.82 19.59
CA ASN A 125 -10.49 -36.90 18.30
C ASN A 125 -11.78 -36.07 18.26
N SER A 126 -12.50 -35.98 19.38
CA SER A 126 -13.70 -35.14 19.48
C SER A 126 -13.34 -33.66 19.43
N ILE A 127 -12.26 -33.25 20.11
CA ILE A 127 -11.76 -31.87 20.10
C ILE A 127 -11.31 -31.49 18.69
N GLY A 128 -10.46 -32.30 18.05
CA GLY A 128 -10.03 -32.05 16.67
C GLY A 128 -11.20 -31.93 15.69
N LYS A 129 -12.25 -32.76 15.83
CA LYS A 129 -13.50 -32.60 15.04
C LYS A 129 -14.23 -31.29 15.32
N MET A 130 -14.29 -30.85 16.57
CA MET A 130 -14.94 -29.58 16.92
C MET A 130 -14.13 -28.37 16.43
N GLU A 131 -12.80 -28.45 16.44
CA GLU A 131 -11.92 -27.43 15.88
C GLU A 131 -12.09 -27.32 14.36
N MET A 132 -12.11 -28.45 13.63
CA MET A 132 -12.40 -28.45 12.19
C MET A 132 -13.77 -27.84 11.89
N LYS A 133 -14.81 -28.22 12.63
CA LYS A 133 -16.17 -27.65 12.47
C LYS A 133 -16.20 -26.15 12.78
N ARG A 134 -15.45 -25.70 13.78
CA ARG A 134 -15.34 -24.28 14.10
C ARG A 134 -14.65 -23.51 12.98
N ALA A 135 -13.53 -24.02 12.46
CA ALA A 135 -12.82 -23.41 11.35
C ALA A 135 -13.69 -23.35 10.08
N GLU A 136 -14.46 -24.40 9.80
CA GLU A 136 -15.43 -24.42 8.70
C GLU A 136 -16.55 -23.40 8.90
N ALA A 137 -17.12 -23.31 10.11
CA ALA A 137 -18.13 -22.32 10.45
C ALA A 137 -17.60 -20.87 10.35
N GLU A 138 -16.34 -20.63 10.76
CA GLU A 138 -15.67 -19.34 10.61
C GLU A 138 -15.44 -19.00 9.13
N ALA A 139 -15.04 -19.97 8.30
CA ALA A 139 -14.90 -19.79 6.85
C ALA A 139 -16.24 -19.46 6.18
N ILE A 140 -17.30 -20.20 6.51
CA ILE A 140 -18.67 -19.94 6.02
C ILE A 140 -19.15 -18.58 6.48
N ARG A 141 -18.93 -18.22 7.75
CA ARG A 141 -19.29 -16.90 8.26
C ARG A 141 -18.57 -15.78 7.50
N ALA A 142 -17.27 -15.93 7.22
CA ALA A 142 -16.50 -14.94 6.49
C ALA A 142 -17.03 -14.74 5.05
N THR A 143 -17.47 -15.81 4.37
CA THR A 143 -18.08 -15.68 3.04
C THR A 143 -19.44 -14.98 3.10
N TYR A 144 -20.29 -15.29 4.08
CA TYR A 144 -21.55 -14.57 4.27
C TYR A 144 -21.33 -13.10 4.63
N GLU A 145 -20.36 -12.78 5.49
CA GLU A 145 -20.00 -11.40 5.81
C GLU A 145 -19.49 -10.63 4.58
N HIS A 146 -18.75 -11.30 3.69
CA HIS A 146 -18.37 -10.72 2.40
C HIS A 146 -19.60 -10.45 1.52
N ILE A 147 -20.49 -11.44 1.37
CA ILE A 147 -21.72 -11.29 0.56
C ILE A 147 -22.57 -10.13 1.09
N VAL A 148 -22.79 -10.04 2.41
CA VAL A 148 -23.56 -8.94 3.02
C VAL A 148 -22.90 -7.59 2.79
N ARG A 149 -21.57 -7.48 2.92
CA ARG A 149 -20.85 -6.23 2.62
C ARG A 149 -21.05 -5.81 1.17
N ARG A 150 -20.93 -6.75 0.23
CA ARG A 150 -21.15 -6.49 -1.19
C ARG A 150 -22.61 -6.09 -1.47
N LEU A 151 -23.59 -6.77 -0.91
CA LEU A 151 -25.01 -6.41 -1.07
C LEU A 151 -25.33 -5.02 -0.51
N LYS A 152 -24.72 -4.64 0.62
CA LYS A 152 -24.86 -3.28 1.16
C LYS A 152 -24.24 -2.23 0.23
N GLN A 153 -23.07 -2.50 -0.34
CA GLN A 153 -22.45 -1.63 -1.32
C GLN A 153 -23.31 -1.50 -2.59
N GLU A 154 -23.82 -2.61 -3.11
CA GLU A 154 -24.73 -2.64 -4.26
C GLU A 154 -26.02 -1.86 -3.96
N ALA A 155 -26.61 -2.02 -2.77
CA ALA A 155 -27.78 -1.23 -2.36
C ALA A 155 -27.50 0.28 -2.38
N THR A 156 -26.40 0.73 -1.78
CA THR A 156 -26.03 2.16 -1.84
C THR A 156 -25.72 2.64 -3.26
N ALA A 157 -25.19 1.78 -4.13
CA ALA A 157 -24.95 2.12 -5.52
C ALA A 157 -26.26 2.27 -6.31
N PHE A 158 -27.24 1.41 -6.06
CA PHE A 158 -28.57 1.53 -6.65
C PHE A 158 -29.30 2.78 -6.18
N ASP A 159 -29.20 3.15 -4.91
CA ASP A 159 -29.78 4.40 -4.39
C ASP A 159 -29.18 5.64 -5.09
N ASN A 160 -27.86 5.66 -5.27
CA ASN A 160 -27.20 6.75 -6.01
C ASN A 160 -27.64 6.81 -7.48
N GLN A 161 -27.79 5.65 -8.13
CA GLN A 161 -28.31 5.57 -9.51
C GLN A 161 -29.75 6.06 -9.59
N LEU A 162 -30.58 5.71 -8.61
CA LEU A 162 -31.97 6.16 -8.51
C LEU A 162 -32.05 7.67 -8.31
N GLU A 163 -31.21 8.24 -7.44
CA GLU A 163 -31.14 9.69 -7.22
C GLU A 163 -30.70 10.42 -8.51
N ALA A 164 -29.70 9.90 -9.22
CA ALA A 164 -29.30 10.45 -10.51
C ALA A 164 -30.44 10.41 -11.54
N LEU A 165 -31.15 9.28 -11.65
CA LEU A 165 -32.31 9.16 -12.54
C LEU A 165 -33.44 10.12 -12.13
N GLN A 166 -33.75 10.25 -10.84
CA GLN A 166 -34.73 11.20 -10.34
C GLN A 166 -34.33 12.66 -10.64
N ALA A 167 -33.04 13.00 -10.54
CA ALA A 167 -32.54 14.31 -10.90
C ALA A 167 -32.70 14.60 -12.39
N THR A 168 -32.40 13.63 -13.27
CA THR A 168 -32.63 13.78 -14.72
C THR A 168 -34.10 13.93 -15.05
N LEU A 169 -34.99 13.16 -14.41
CA LEU A 169 -36.44 13.26 -14.60
C LEU A 169 -36.96 14.63 -14.17
N ARG A 170 -36.49 15.17 -13.02
CA ARG A 170 -36.81 16.54 -12.60
C ARG A 170 -36.25 17.62 -13.53
N SER A 171 -35.13 17.36 -14.22
CA SER A 171 -34.64 18.26 -15.27
C SER A 171 -35.57 18.25 -16.48
N MET A 172 -35.89 17.06 -16.98
CA MET A 172 -36.78 16.86 -18.12
C MET A 172 -38.17 17.47 -17.86
N ASP A 173 -38.74 17.28 -16.67
CA ASP A 173 -40.00 17.91 -16.29
C ASP A 173 -39.93 19.45 -16.35
N ARG A 174 -38.82 20.04 -15.91
CA ARG A 174 -38.61 21.50 -16.00
C ARG A 174 -38.47 21.95 -17.45
N GLU A 175 -37.76 21.20 -18.27
CA GLU A 175 -37.60 21.46 -19.69
C GLU A 175 -38.93 21.39 -20.43
N VAL A 176 -39.75 20.35 -20.20
CA VAL A 176 -41.08 20.20 -20.78
C VAL A 176 -41.99 21.36 -20.36
N ARG A 177 -42.00 21.74 -19.09
CA ARG A 177 -42.76 22.92 -18.63
C ARG A 177 -42.26 24.20 -19.30
N GLY A 178 -40.95 24.38 -19.42
CA GLY A 178 -40.35 25.53 -20.11
C GLY A 178 -40.73 25.59 -21.58
N GLN A 179 -40.70 24.45 -22.29
CA GLN A 179 -41.13 24.32 -23.67
C GLN A 179 -42.62 24.63 -23.83
N HIS A 180 -43.47 24.16 -22.92
CA HIS A 180 -44.90 24.47 -22.96
C HIS A 180 -45.16 25.98 -22.79
N LEU A 181 -44.48 26.64 -21.85
CA LEU A 181 -44.56 28.10 -21.70
C LEU A 181 -44.09 28.84 -22.96
N ASN A 182 -43.01 28.36 -23.58
CA ASN A 182 -42.53 28.92 -24.84
C ASN A 182 -43.53 28.71 -25.99
N GLN A 183 -44.19 27.55 -26.04
CA GLN A 183 -45.24 27.26 -27.00
C GLN A 183 -46.42 28.22 -26.82
N VAL A 184 -46.89 28.42 -25.60
CA VAL A 184 -47.99 29.37 -25.30
C VAL A 184 -47.60 30.79 -25.70
N ARG A 185 -46.37 31.23 -25.40
CA ARG A 185 -45.87 32.55 -25.84
C ARG A 185 -45.80 32.67 -27.35
N ALA A 186 -45.33 31.63 -28.05
CA ALA A 186 -45.30 31.61 -29.50
C ALA A 186 -46.72 31.66 -30.10
N GLN A 187 -47.66 30.92 -29.54
CA GLN A 187 -49.07 30.95 -29.94
C GLN A 187 -49.65 32.35 -29.78
N HIS A 188 -49.50 32.99 -28.62
CA HIS A 188 -49.93 34.37 -28.43
C HIS A 188 -49.28 35.35 -29.40
N GLY A 189 -47.99 35.20 -29.70
CA GLY A 189 -47.30 36.00 -30.72
C GLY A 189 -47.92 35.81 -32.12
N THR A 190 -48.23 34.57 -32.50
CA THR A 190 -48.88 34.30 -33.79
C THR A 190 -50.33 34.78 -33.84
N GLU A 191 -51.08 34.69 -32.74
CA GLU A 191 -52.44 35.21 -32.62
C GLU A 191 -52.45 36.74 -32.70
N GLY A 192 -51.51 37.41 -32.02
CA GLY A 192 -51.32 38.86 -32.10
C GLY A 192 -51.02 39.31 -33.53
N ALA A 193 -50.05 38.68 -34.19
CA ALA A 193 -49.72 38.99 -35.58
C ALA A 193 -50.91 38.72 -36.54
N ARG A 194 -51.68 37.64 -36.31
CA ARG A 194 -52.90 37.36 -37.09
C ARG A 194 -53.97 38.43 -36.87
N ALA A 195 -54.18 38.86 -35.63
CA ALA A 195 -55.13 39.91 -35.29
C ALA A 195 -54.74 41.25 -35.93
N GLU A 196 -53.46 41.60 -35.90
CA GLU A 196 -52.92 42.79 -36.58
C GLU A 196 -53.13 42.71 -38.10
N LEU A 197 -52.87 41.55 -38.71
CA LEU A 197 -53.12 41.36 -40.15
C LEU A 197 -54.61 41.49 -40.50
N VAL A 198 -55.52 41.00 -39.66
CA VAL A 198 -56.97 41.17 -39.87
C VAL A 198 -57.36 42.65 -39.73
N ALA A 199 -56.86 43.34 -38.71
CA ALA A 199 -57.12 44.77 -38.51
C ALA A 199 -56.61 45.62 -39.68
N LEU A 200 -55.41 45.34 -40.19
CA LEU A 200 -54.84 46.01 -41.37
C LEU A 200 -55.65 45.73 -42.64
N ARG A 201 -56.13 44.49 -42.83
CA ARG A 201 -57.03 44.15 -43.94
C ARG A 201 -58.35 44.93 -43.88
N GLU A 202 -58.95 45.03 -42.69
CA GLU A 202 -60.17 45.82 -42.50
C GLU A 202 -59.93 47.31 -42.76
N GLN A 203 -58.79 47.85 -42.34
CA GLN A 203 -58.40 49.24 -42.64
C GLN A 203 -58.25 49.46 -44.14
N LEU A 204 -57.56 48.55 -44.85
CA LEU A 204 -57.43 48.61 -46.31
C LEU A 204 -58.78 48.56 -47.02
N ILE A 205 -59.70 47.68 -46.60
CA ILE A 205 -61.05 47.59 -47.18
C ILE A 205 -61.80 48.92 -46.98
N LYS A 206 -61.73 49.51 -45.78
CA LYS A 206 -62.35 50.81 -45.49
C LYS A 206 -61.75 51.94 -46.32
N GLU A 207 -60.42 51.94 -46.50
CA GLU A 207 -59.74 52.92 -47.37
C GLU A 207 -60.16 52.75 -48.83
N THR A 208 -60.22 51.52 -49.35
CA THR A 208 -60.69 51.26 -50.71
C THR A 208 -62.14 51.67 -50.90
N GLN A 209 -63.03 51.35 -49.95
CA GLN A 209 -64.44 51.76 -49.98
C GLN A 209 -64.57 53.28 -49.93
N GLY A 210 -63.80 53.96 -49.06
CA GLY A 210 -63.78 55.42 -48.99
C GLY A 210 -63.26 56.06 -50.27
N MET A 211 -62.26 55.47 -50.92
CA MET A 211 -61.77 55.91 -52.23
C MET A 211 -62.81 55.67 -53.33
N GLU A 212 -63.50 54.53 -53.33
CA GLU A 212 -64.60 54.23 -54.25
C GLU A 212 -65.76 55.22 -54.10
N GLU A 213 -66.18 55.54 -52.87
CA GLU A 213 -67.20 56.56 -52.59
C GLU A 213 -66.76 57.95 -53.08
N GLN A 214 -65.49 58.32 -52.87
CA GLN A 214 -64.94 59.57 -53.39
C GLN A 214 -64.86 59.60 -54.92
N LEU A 215 -64.57 58.47 -55.56
CA LEU A 215 -64.58 58.37 -57.01
C LEU A 215 -66.00 58.42 -57.55
N ALA A 216 -66.95 57.72 -56.93
CA ALA A 216 -68.36 57.73 -57.31
C ALA A 216 -68.95 59.14 -57.19
N THR A 217 -68.71 59.86 -56.10
CA THR A 217 -69.16 61.25 -55.93
C THR A 217 -68.51 62.22 -56.92
N ARG A 218 -67.25 61.98 -57.33
CA ARG A 218 -66.60 62.75 -58.40
C ARG A 218 -67.19 62.43 -59.77
N GLN A 219 -67.45 61.16 -60.06
CA GLN A 219 -68.12 60.72 -61.29
C GLN A 219 -69.51 61.32 -61.41
N GLU A 220 -70.31 61.26 -60.34
CA GLU A 220 -71.65 61.86 -60.33
C GLU A 220 -71.61 63.37 -60.62
N LYS A 221 -70.64 64.09 -60.06
CA LYS A 221 -70.42 65.51 -60.37
C LYS A 221 -70.01 65.74 -61.83
N LEU A 222 -69.16 64.87 -62.39
CA LEU A 222 -68.77 64.94 -63.80
C LEU A 222 -69.99 64.66 -64.70
N ASP A 223 -70.80 63.65 -64.40
CA ASP A 223 -72.03 63.32 -65.14
C ASP A 223 -73.03 64.49 -65.10
N GLN A 224 -73.17 65.15 -63.94
CA GLN A 224 -73.97 66.38 -63.81
C GLN A 224 -73.44 67.50 -64.70
N LEU A 225 -72.13 67.76 -64.69
CA LEU A 225 -71.49 68.76 -65.55
C LEU A 225 -71.62 68.39 -67.03
N GLU A 226 -71.44 67.13 -67.42
CA GLU A 226 -71.62 66.65 -68.78
C GLU A 226 -73.06 66.80 -69.26
N ALA A 227 -74.05 66.56 -68.38
CA ALA A 227 -75.45 66.80 -68.67
C ALA A 227 -75.75 68.29 -68.87
N GLU A 228 -75.16 69.18 -68.06
CA GLU A 228 -75.26 70.63 -68.23
C GLU A 228 -74.59 71.12 -69.52
N VAL A 229 -73.38 70.66 -69.82
CA VAL A 229 -72.64 70.94 -71.05
C VAL A 229 -73.42 70.42 -72.25
N SER A 230 -73.98 69.21 -72.20
CA SER A 230 -74.82 68.66 -73.26
C SER A 230 -76.11 69.46 -73.48
N ARG A 231 -76.74 69.95 -72.40
CA ARG A 231 -77.89 70.87 -72.50
C ARG A 231 -77.49 72.20 -73.11
N ALA A 232 -76.34 72.76 -72.73
CA ALA A 232 -75.79 73.97 -73.31
C ALA A 232 -75.43 73.77 -74.79
N GLN A 233 -74.80 72.64 -75.13
CA GLN A 233 -74.45 72.26 -76.49
C GLN A 233 -75.68 72.04 -77.37
N ARG A 234 -76.77 71.45 -76.87
CA ARG A 234 -78.05 71.37 -77.60
C ARG A 234 -78.64 72.76 -77.85
N LYS A 235 -78.51 73.70 -76.91
CA LYS A 235 -78.91 75.11 -77.10
C LYS A 235 -78.01 75.81 -78.13
N THR A 236 -76.70 75.58 -78.11
CA THR A 236 -75.79 76.17 -79.10
C THR A 236 -75.93 75.51 -80.47
N GLN A 237 -76.11 74.19 -80.57
CA GLN A 237 -76.35 73.48 -81.84
C GLN A 237 -77.67 73.89 -82.48
N THR A 238 -78.75 74.08 -81.72
CA THR A 238 -79.99 74.65 -82.28
C THR A 238 -79.82 76.10 -82.75
N MET A 239 -78.96 76.89 -82.10
CA MET A 239 -78.56 78.23 -82.57
C MET A 239 -77.61 78.16 -83.79
N TYR A 240 -76.72 77.18 -83.85
CA TYR A 240 -75.76 76.98 -84.94
C TYR A 240 -76.44 76.38 -86.17
N GLU A 241 -77.42 75.49 -86.03
CA GLU A 241 -78.28 74.99 -87.13
C GLU A 241 -79.18 76.10 -87.69
N ARG A 242 -79.53 77.11 -86.88
CA ARG A 242 -80.13 78.35 -87.36
C ARG A 242 -79.13 79.23 -88.13
N GLN A 243 -77.85 79.24 -87.77
CA GLN A 243 -76.79 79.97 -88.52
C GLN A 243 -76.28 79.21 -89.77
N LYS A 244 -76.28 77.87 -89.75
CA LYS A 244 -75.75 77.01 -90.83
C LYS A 244 -76.70 76.87 -92.02
N LYS A 245 -77.92 77.41 -91.92
CA LYS A 245 -78.77 77.69 -93.10
C LYS A 245 -78.23 78.81 -93.99
N ASN A 246 -77.08 79.43 -93.68
CA ASN A 246 -76.63 80.62 -94.40
C ASN A 246 -75.23 80.63 -95.00
N ILE A 247 -74.38 79.60 -94.88
CA ILE A 247 -73.05 79.64 -95.51
C ILE A 247 -72.61 78.25 -95.98
N GLU A 248 -72.61 78.07 -97.30
CA GLU A 248 -71.98 76.98 -98.04
C GLU A 248 -70.44 77.06 -97.98
N ALA A 249 -69.82 75.90 -97.75
CA ALA A 249 -68.63 75.25 -98.33
C ALA A 249 -67.59 76.04 -99.19
N PRO A 250 -66.49 75.40 -99.66
CA PRO A 250 -65.31 74.92 -98.92
C PRO A 250 -63.98 75.39 -99.60
N SER A 251 -62.81 75.14 -99.03
CA SER A 251 -61.58 75.08 -99.84
C SER A 251 -60.50 74.20 -99.22
N LYS A 252 -59.88 73.42 -100.11
CA LYS A 252 -58.83 72.43 -99.87
C LYS A 252 -57.46 73.13 -99.91
N GLU A 253 -56.44 72.39 -99.45
CA GLU A 253 -55.36 71.84 -100.30
C GLU A 253 -53.93 72.03 -99.78
N SER A 254 -53.11 71.03 -100.13
CA SER A 254 -51.68 71.08 -100.43
C SER A 254 -50.68 71.07 -99.26
N LYS A 255 -49.47 70.50 -99.39
CA LYS A 255 -48.81 69.59 -100.36
C LYS A 255 -47.50 69.14 -99.70
N ALA A 256 -46.98 68.02 -100.20
CA ALA A 256 -45.67 67.46 -99.89
C ALA A 256 -44.49 68.39 -100.24
N ALA A 257 -43.37 68.26 -99.50
CA ALA A 257 -42.00 68.48 -99.97
C ALA A 257 -40.98 68.04 -98.91
N GLY A 258 -39.86 67.42 -99.32
CA GLY A 258 -38.65 67.39 -98.47
C GLY A 258 -37.74 66.17 -98.53
N VAL A 259 -37.43 65.63 -99.71
CA VAL A 259 -36.40 64.59 -99.91
C VAL A 259 -35.00 65.25 -99.92
N VAL A 260 -34.50 65.74 -98.78
CA VAL A 260 -33.08 66.15 -98.61
C VAL A 260 -32.65 66.04 -97.13
N SER A 261 -32.79 64.85 -96.51
CA SER A 261 -32.36 64.62 -95.11
C SER A 261 -31.91 63.16 -94.84
N GLY A 262 -31.28 62.51 -95.83
CA GLY A 262 -31.06 61.07 -95.82
C GLY A 262 -29.79 60.55 -95.11
N LEU A 263 -28.79 61.40 -94.85
CA LEU A 263 -27.47 60.95 -94.36
C LEU A 263 -27.14 61.45 -92.94
N THR A 264 -27.43 62.71 -92.61
CA THR A 264 -27.41 63.21 -91.22
C THR A 264 -28.57 62.67 -90.38
N GLY A 265 -29.67 62.31 -91.04
CA GLY A 265 -30.83 61.68 -90.44
C GLY A 265 -30.58 60.24 -89.99
N LYS A 266 -29.70 59.46 -90.66
CA LYS A 266 -29.44 58.07 -90.27
C LYS A 266 -28.63 57.93 -88.99
N VAL A 267 -27.61 58.78 -88.78
CA VAL A 267 -26.83 58.79 -87.54
C VAL A 267 -27.65 59.37 -86.37
N ARG A 268 -28.44 60.42 -86.62
CA ARG A 268 -29.37 60.99 -85.61
C ARG A 268 -30.53 60.04 -85.29
N MET A 269 -31.04 59.30 -86.28
CA MET A 269 -32.06 58.26 -86.09
C MET A 269 -31.50 57.04 -85.36
N GLN A 270 -30.27 56.62 -85.61
CA GLN A 270 -29.65 55.54 -84.83
C GLN A 270 -29.42 55.98 -83.39
N ALA A 271 -28.92 57.20 -83.15
CA ALA A 271 -28.78 57.74 -81.80
C ALA A 271 -30.15 57.88 -81.10
N GLN A 272 -31.19 58.38 -81.78
CA GLN A 272 -32.55 58.45 -81.23
C GLN A 272 -33.19 57.07 -81.01
N ARG A 273 -32.87 56.06 -81.83
CA ARG A 273 -33.33 54.69 -81.61
C ARG A 273 -32.67 54.08 -80.39
N VAL A 274 -31.36 54.23 -80.23
CA VAL A 274 -30.64 53.74 -79.04
C VAL A 274 -31.12 54.47 -77.79
N VAL A 275 -31.33 55.78 -77.85
CA VAL A 275 -31.91 56.55 -76.73
C VAL A 275 -33.36 56.12 -76.45
N GLY A 276 -34.18 55.90 -77.47
CA GLY A 276 -35.55 55.41 -77.31
C GLY A 276 -35.61 53.99 -76.73
N GLU A 277 -34.72 53.10 -77.15
CA GLU A 277 -34.59 51.75 -76.61
C GLU A 277 -34.13 51.77 -75.14
N LEU A 278 -33.19 52.66 -74.79
CA LEU A 278 -32.76 52.87 -73.41
C LEU A 278 -33.86 53.51 -72.55
N GLU A 279 -34.63 54.46 -73.09
CA GLU A 279 -35.77 55.09 -72.40
C GLU A 279 -36.94 54.11 -72.20
N GLU A 280 -37.20 53.23 -73.17
CA GLU A 280 -38.18 52.16 -73.02
C GLU A 280 -37.72 51.11 -72.01
N ALA A 281 -36.45 50.71 -72.04
CA ALA A 281 -35.87 49.82 -71.04
C ALA A 281 -35.96 50.46 -69.64
N PHE A 282 -35.67 51.75 -69.52
CA PHE A 282 -35.78 52.49 -68.27
C PHE A 282 -37.23 52.62 -67.80
N ARG A 283 -38.19 52.87 -68.70
CA ARG A 283 -39.63 52.84 -68.38
C ARG A 283 -40.10 51.47 -67.90
N ARG A 284 -39.61 50.38 -68.49
CA ARG A 284 -39.91 49.01 -68.04
C ARG A 284 -39.34 48.74 -66.66
N ILE A 285 -38.09 49.16 -66.39
CA ILE A 285 -37.48 49.05 -65.05
C ILE A 285 -38.23 49.91 -64.04
N LYS A 286 -38.61 51.14 -64.41
CA LYS A 286 -39.40 52.06 -63.57
C LYS A 286 -40.78 51.48 -63.23
N ALA A 287 -41.45 50.86 -64.20
CA ALA A 287 -42.73 50.18 -63.99
C ALA A 287 -42.59 48.91 -63.13
N ALA A 288 -41.51 48.14 -63.30
CA ALA A 288 -41.27 46.92 -62.53
C ALA A 288 -40.81 47.19 -61.09
N THR A 289 -40.09 48.30 -60.86
CA THR A 289 -39.62 48.70 -59.52
C THR A 289 -40.59 49.61 -58.79
N GLY A 290 -41.52 50.26 -59.50
CA GLY A 290 -42.57 51.12 -58.92
C GLY A 290 -42.07 52.45 -58.37
N VAL A 291 -40.89 52.90 -58.76
CA VAL A 291 -40.20 54.07 -58.20
C VAL A 291 -40.27 55.27 -59.14
N ALA A 292 -40.57 56.46 -58.62
CA ALA A 292 -40.77 57.68 -59.42
C ALA A 292 -39.46 58.37 -59.84
N ASP A 293 -38.41 58.31 -59.01
CA ASP A 293 -37.14 58.99 -59.25
C ASP A 293 -36.02 58.03 -59.69
N PRO A 294 -35.24 58.39 -60.74
CA PRO A 294 -34.17 57.54 -61.27
C PRO A 294 -33.04 57.28 -60.26
N ASP A 295 -32.75 58.24 -59.37
CA ASP A 295 -31.71 58.08 -58.34
C ASP A 295 -32.12 57.09 -57.25
N GLU A 296 -33.42 57.00 -56.94
CA GLU A 296 -33.95 56.01 -56.01
C GLU A 296 -33.93 54.59 -56.62
N VAL A 297 -34.12 54.46 -57.94
CA VAL A 297 -33.91 53.19 -58.67
C VAL A 297 -32.46 52.75 -58.56
N ILE A 298 -31.50 53.67 -58.75
CA ILE A 298 -30.07 53.36 -58.62
C ILE A 298 -29.73 52.95 -57.18
N ALA A 299 -30.23 53.66 -56.17
CA ALA A 299 -30.01 53.35 -54.77
C ALA A 299 -30.58 51.97 -54.38
N LYS A 300 -31.80 51.64 -54.81
CA LYS A 300 -32.40 50.31 -54.57
C LYS A 300 -31.65 49.21 -55.32
N PHE A 301 -31.22 49.46 -56.55
CA PHE A 301 -30.42 48.50 -57.31
C PHE A 301 -29.06 48.25 -56.65
N GLN A 302 -28.40 49.29 -56.15
CA GLN A 302 -27.14 49.16 -55.41
C GLN A 302 -27.34 48.38 -54.11
N THR A 303 -28.38 48.71 -53.34
CA THR A 303 -28.70 48.01 -52.08
C THR A 303 -29.06 46.55 -52.35
N GLN A 304 -29.89 46.26 -53.36
CA GLN A 304 -30.27 44.92 -53.75
C GLN A 304 -29.08 44.12 -54.31
N SER A 305 -28.17 44.75 -55.06
CA SER A 305 -26.93 44.13 -55.53
C SER A 305 -25.95 43.82 -54.39
N ALA A 306 -25.98 44.62 -53.31
CA ALA A 306 -25.19 44.40 -52.12
C ALA A 306 -25.77 43.23 -51.31
N THR A 307 -27.10 43.20 -51.12
CA THR A 307 -27.81 42.08 -50.49
C THR A 307 -27.62 40.79 -51.29
N GLU A 308 -27.68 40.84 -52.62
CA GLU A 308 -27.44 39.67 -53.48
C GLU A 308 -26.00 39.16 -53.32
N ARG A 309 -25.01 40.06 -53.31
CA ARG A 309 -23.61 39.68 -53.05
C ARG A 309 -23.43 39.05 -51.67
N GLN A 310 -24.07 39.60 -50.65
CA GLN A 310 -24.02 39.04 -49.30
C GLN A 310 -24.68 37.66 -49.21
N VAL A 311 -25.84 37.47 -49.85
CA VAL A 311 -26.53 36.18 -49.90
C VAL A 311 -25.71 35.16 -50.68
N ARG A 312 -25.13 35.52 -51.83
CA ARG A 312 -24.22 34.64 -52.58
C ARG A 312 -22.97 34.27 -51.78
N ALA A 313 -22.40 35.22 -51.04
CA ALA A 313 -21.27 34.94 -50.14
C ALA A 313 -21.67 33.99 -49.01
N SER A 314 -22.85 34.18 -48.41
CA SER A 314 -23.37 33.31 -47.35
C SER A 314 -23.70 31.90 -47.87
N ILE A 315 -24.21 31.77 -49.11
CA ILE A 315 -24.45 30.48 -49.76
C ILE A 315 -23.13 29.76 -49.96
N LYS A 316 -22.12 30.45 -50.51
CA LYS A 316 -20.79 29.88 -50.72
C LYS A 316 -20.15 29.42 -49.41
N GLN A 317 -20.27 30.23 -48.36
CA GLN A 317 -19.77 29.86 -47.02
C GLN A 317 -20.50 28.63 -46.46
N ALA A 318 -21.83 28.54 -46.63
CA ALA A 318 -22.60 27.37 -46.21
C ALA A 318 -22.23 26.11 -47.03
N GLU A 319 -21.93 26.25 -48.33
CA GLU A 319 -21.43 25.16 -49.17
C GLU A 319 -20.05 24.68 -48.71
N ASP A 320 -19.12 25.60 -48.40
CA ASP A 320 -17.79 25.27 -47.88
C ASP A 320 -17.88 24.56 -46.51
N ASP A 321 -18.73 25.05 -45.60
CA ASP A 321 -18.98 24.42 -44.30
C ASP A 321 -19.61 23.03 -44.44
N LEU A 322 -20.51 22.85 -45.40
CA LEU A 322 -21.14 21.56 -45.70
C LEU A 322 -20.12 20.56 -46.25
N MET A 323 -19.20 21.00 -47.12
CA MET A 323 -18.08 20.17 -47.58
C MET A 323 -17.16 19.75 -46.43
N LEU A 324 -16.78 20.69 -45.56
CA LEU A 324 -15.95 20.40 -44.38
C LEU A 324 -16.62 19.39 -43.42
N LEU A 325 -17.93 19.57 -43.18
CA LEU A 325 -18.70 18.65 -42.36
C LEU A 325 -18.85 17.28 -43.01
N GLN A 326 -19.01 17.21 -44.33
CA GLN A 326 -19.02 15.94 -45.06
C GLN A 326 -17.67 15.22 -44.98
N ASP A 327 -16.56 15.95 -45.11
CA ASP A 327 -15.23 15.36 -45.01
C ASP A 327 -14.95 14.87 -43.59
N ARG A 328 -15.29 15.64 -42.56
CA ARG A 328 -15.24 15.18 -41.16
C ARG A 328 -16.14 13.97 -40.91
N ALA A 329 -17.33 13.93 -41.50
CA ALA A 329 -18.21 12.79 -41.38
C ALA A 329 -17.60 11.54 -42.04
N ARG A 330 -16.95 11.69 -43.20
CA ARG A 330 -16.20 10.60 -43.87
C ARG A 330 -15.01 10.15 -43.03
N GLU A 331 -14.25 11.06 -42.44
CA GLU A 331 -13.13 10.73 -41.54
C GLU A 331 -13.60 9.95 -40.31
N VAL A 332 -14.67 10.41 -39.66
CA VAL A 332 -15.26 9.71 -38.51
C VAL A 332 -15.83 8.35 -38.93
N GLN A 333 -16.47 8.25 -40.10
CA GLN A 333 -16.92 6.98 -40.63
C GLN A 333 -15.75 6.04 -40.92
N ALA A 334 -14.68 6.51 -41.54
CA ALA A 334 -13.46 5.74 -41.79
C ALA A 334 -12.84 5.27 -40.46
N GLY A 335 -12.69 6.15 -39.47
CA GLY A 335 -12.23 5.79 -38.14
C GLY A 335 -13.15 4.78 -37.44
N LEU A 336 -14.46 4.85 -37.65
CA LEU A 336 -15.41 3.85 -37.16
C LEU A 336 -15.30 2.51 -37.90
N TYR A 337 -15.03 2.51 -39.20
CA TYR A 337 -14.75 1.29 -39.96
C TYR A 337 -13.45 0.66 -39.47
N ASP A 338 -12.40 1.44 -39.26
CA ASP A 338 -11.14 1.00 -38.70
C ASP A 338 -11.32 0.44 -37.28
N LEU A 339 -12.10 1.11 -36.40
CA LEU A 339 -12.41 0.58 -35.08
C LEU A 339 -13.28 -0.69 -35.12
N LYS A 340 -14.26 -0.77 -36.04
CA LYS A 340 -15.11 -1.96 -36.19
C LYS A 340 -14.34 -3.14 -36.73
N PHE A 341 -13.40 -2.94 -37.66
CA PHE A 341 -12.53 -3.99 -38.18
C PHE A 341 -11.36 -4.32 -37.22
N ALA A 342 -10.86 -3.35 -36.46
CA ALA A 342 -9.92 -3.60 -35.35
C ALA A 342 -10.57 -4.43 -34.23
N ARG A 343 -11.88 -4.24 -33.98
CA ARG A 343 -12.69 -5.08 -33.09
C ARG A 343 -12.92 -6.49 -33.64
N GLY A 344 -12.81 -6.69 -34.96
CA GLY A 344 -12.89 -8.00 -35.62
C GLY A 344 -11.55 -8.75 -35.70
N GLY A 345 -10.43 -8.03 -35.77
CA GLY A 345 -9.10 -8.61 -36.06
C GLY A 345 -8.14 -8.76 -34.87
N LEU A 346 -8.32 -8.04 -33.76
CA LEU A 346 -7.35 -8.04 -32.66
C LEU A 346 -7.97 -8.47 -31.32
N LYS A 347 -8.03 -9.77 -31.08
CA LYS A 347 -8.24 -10.33 -29.73
C LYS A 347 -6.98 -10.27 -28.83
N GLY A 348 -5.83 -9.80 -29.36
CA GLY A 348 -4.56 -9.70 -28.63
C GLY A 348 -4.18 -8.29 -28.17
N GLY A 349 -4.16 -7.30 -29.09
CA GLY A 349 -3.60 -5.97 -28.81
C GLY A 349 -4.46 -5.06 -27.92
N THR A 350 -5.80 -5.15 -28.02
CA THR A 350 -6.70 -4.35 -27.17
C THR A 350 -6.68 -4.79 -25.71
N LYS A 351 -6.43 -6.09 -25.44
CA LYS A 351 -6.25 -6.58 -24.07
C LYS A 351 -4.93 -6.08 -23.48
N ALA A 352 -3.85 -6.13 -24.26
CA ALA A 352 -2.54 -5.61 -23.83
C ALA A 352 -2.61 -4.11 -23.52
N MET A 353 -3.20 -3.31 -24.41
CA MET A 353 -3.39 -1.87 -24.19
C MET A 353 -4.31 -1.56 -22.99
N MET A 354 -5.36 -2.36 -22.77
CA MET A 354 -6.19 -2.22 -21.58
C MET A 354 -5.44 -2.61 -20.29
N GLU A 355 -4.58 -3.62 -20.32
CA GLU A 355 -3.75 -3.95 -19.17
C GLU A 355 -2.69 -2.87 -18.92
N GLU A 356 -2.09 -2.29 -19.96
CA GLU A 356 -1.19 -1.13 -19.83
C GLU A 356 -1.91 0.07 -19.20
N PHE A 357 -3.10 0.43 -19.68
CA PHE A 357 -3.88 1.51 -19.07
C PHE A 357 -4.32 1.21 -17.65
N LYS A 358 -4.61 -0.05 -17.30
CA LYS A 358 -4.88 -0.43 -15.90
C LYS A 358 -3.64 -0.26 -15.04
N VAL A 359 -2.48 -0.66 -15.53
CA VAL A 359 -1.20 -0.49 -14.80
C VAL A 359 -0.88 0.99 -14.61
N GLU A 360 -1.05 1.81 -15.65
CA GLU A 360 -0.87 3.27 -15.56
C GLU A 360 -1.83 3.91 -14.55
N LEU A 361 -3.10 3.50 -14.56
CA LEU A 361 -4.11 4.00 -13.63
C LEU A 361 -3.81 3.58 -12.18
N MET A 362 -3.37 2.34 -11.97
CA MET A 362 -2.91 1.87 -10.65
C MET A 362 -1.68 2.67 -10.17
N ASN A 363 -0.71 2.94 -11.04
CA ASN A 363 0.47 3.72 -10.71
C ASN A 363 0.13 5.18 -10.35
N ALA A 364 -0.74 5.83 -11.15
CA ALA A 364 -1.21 7.17 -10.87
C ALA A 364 -1.97 7.24 -9.54
N GLN A 365 -2.79 6.23 -9.24
CA GLN A 365 -3.53 6.14 -7.99
C GLN A 365 -2.61 5.92 -6.77
N GLN A 366 -1.56 5.11 -6.91
CA GLN A 366 -0.53 4.96 -5.88
C GLN A 366 0.25 6.26 -5.62
N GLN A 367 0.56 7.02 -6.67
CA GLN A 367 1.21 8.33 -6.55
C GLN A 367 0.29 9.34 -5.85
N LEU A 368 -1.00 9.35 -6.17
CA LEU A 368 -1.98 10.18 -5.49
C LEU A 368 -2.10 9.81 -4.01
N ASP A 369 -2.16 8.52 -3.67
CA ASP A 369 -2.21 8.07 -2.28
C ASP A 369 -0.93 8.45 -1.51
N HIS A 370 0.24 8.33 -2.15
CA HIS A 370 1.51 8.73 -1.54
C HIS A 370 1.56 10.23 -1.25
N THR A 371 1.20 11.07 -2.24
CA THR A 371 1.17 12.53 -2.07
C THR A 371 0.11 12.95 -1.05
N ARG A 372 -1.04 12.29 -1.03
CA ARG A 372 -2.09 12.50 -0.02
C ARG A 372 -1.62 12.18 1.39
N ARG A 373 -0.98 11.03 1.62
CA ARG A 373 -0.41 10.68 2.94
C ARG A 373 0.67 11.68 3.37
N GLY A 374 1.49 12.15 2.42
CA GLY A 374 2.46 13.20 2.66
C GLY A 374 1.81 14.53 3.07
N ALA A 375 0.74 14.93 2.39
CA ALA A 375 -0.03 16.13 2.72
C ALA A 375 -0.73 16.02 4.09
N GLU A 376 -1.33 14.87 4.40
CA GLU A 376 -1.95 14.60 5.71
C GLU A 376 -0.92 14.66 6.85
N THR A 377 0.29 14.15 6.62
CA THR A 377 1.37 14.21 7.61
C THR A 377 1.83 15.65 7.83
N LYS A 378 2.03 16.43 6.76
CA LYS A 378 2.38 17.85 6.85
C LYS A 378 1.28 18.66 7.54
N ALA A 379 0.01 18.37 7.26
CA ALA A 379 -1.13 19.01 7.91
C ALA A 379 -1.17 18.73 9.42
N LYS A 380 -0.94 17.47 9.84
CA LYS A 380 -0.83 17.12 11.27
C LYS A 380 0.31 17.88 11.96
N ILE A 381 1.48 17.98 11.31
CA ILE A 381 2.61 18.74 11.83
C ILE A 381 2.25 20.23 11.95
N ALA A 382 1.62 20.82 10.94
CA ALA A 382 1.20 22.22 10.96
C ALA A 382 0.19 22.52 12.09
N VAL A 383 -0.79 21.64 12.30
CA VAL A 383 -1.74 21.76 13.43
C VAL A 383 -1.01 21.67 14.77
N GLY A 384 -0.04 20.76 14.91
CA GLY A 384 0.80 20.65 16.09
C GLY A 384 1.65 21.89 16.34
N MET A 385 2.26 22.45 15.28
CA MET A 385 3.02 23.70 15.36
C MET A 385 2.15 24.87 15.79
N ARG A 386 0.94 25.00 15.23
CA ARG A 386 -0.02 26.05 15.63
C ARG A 386 -0.43 25.92 17.10
N ALA A 387 -0.75 24.71 17.55
CA ALA A 387 -1.10 24.46 18.95
C ALA A 387 0.07 24.78 19.90
N GLY A 388 1.29 24.34 19.55
CA GLY A 388 2.49 24.67 20.31
C GLY A 388 2.80 26.16 20.34
N LEU A 389 2.61 26.87 19.23
CA LEU A 389 2.79 28.31 19.17
C LEU A 389 1.71 29.09 19.92
N ALA A 390 0.46 28.64 19.89
CA ALA A 390 -0.60 29.22 20.70
C ALA A 390 -0.29 29.08 22.19
N TYR A 391 0.17 27.90 22.63
CA TYR A 391 0.58 27.67 24.01
C TYR A 391 1.78 28.54 24.41
N LEU A 392 2.81 28.62 23.56
CA LEU A 392 3.96 29.49 23.82
C LEU A 392 3.59 30.97 23.83
N ALA A 393 2.68 31.40 22.95
CA ALA A 393 2.17 32.77 22.93
C ALA A 393 1.38 33.09 24.21
N GLU A 394 0.56 32.17 24.70
CA GLU A 394 -0.17 32.29 25.97
C GLU A 394 0.80 32.42 27.14
N MET A 395 1.77 31.49 27.26
CA MET A 395 2.81 31.52 28.30
C MET A 395 3.64 32.80 28.23
N CYS A 396 4.06 33.23 27.04
CA CYS A 396 4.82 34.48 26.88
C CYS A 396 3.96 35.72 27.20
N ASN A 397 2.66 35.71 26.91
CA ASN A 397 1.77 36.85 27.19
C ASN A 397 1.43 37.01 28.68
N THR A 398 1.62 35.99 29.52
CA THR A 398 1.57 36.14 30.99
C THR A 398 2.66 37.08 31.53
N VAL A 399 3.80 37.13 30.84
CA VAL A 399 4.91 38.03 31.14
C VAL A 399 4.67 39.37 30.43
N HIS A 400 4.46 40.44 31.21
CA HIS A 400 4.10 41.78 30.72
C HIS A 400 5.29 42.53 30.09
N MET A 401 5.88 41.96 29.04
CA MET A 401 6.96 42.55 28.25
C MET A 401 6.52 42.77 26.81
N HIS A 402 6.88 43.93 26.25
CA HIS A 402 6.65 44.25 24.83
C HIS A 402 7.69 43.58 23.93
N PRO A 403 7.33 43.21 22.68
CA PRO A 403 6.01 43.25 22.07
C PRO A 403 5.08 42.10 22.51
N ARG A 404 3.76 42.32 22.51
CA ARG A 404 2.77 41.24 22.74
C ARG A 404 2.80 40.28 21.55
N VAL A 405 2.75 38.97 21.82
CA VAL A 405 2.74 37.96 20.77
C VAL A 405 1.34 37.91 20.16
N PRO A 406 1.19 38.06 18.83
CA PRO A 406 -0.09 37.94 18.14
C PRO A 406 -0.70 36.53 18.28
N ILE A 407 -2.01 36.41 18.09
CA ILE A 407 -2.69 35.11 18.09
C ILE A 407 -2.26 34.34 16.84
N ALA A 408 -1.86 33.07 17.01
CA ALA A 408 -1.35 32.23 15.93
C ALA A 408 -2.47 31.86 14.94
N THR A 409 -2.48 32.51 13.77
CA THR A 409 -3.27 32.14 12.58
C THR A 409 -2.36 31.53 11.51
N ASP A 410 -2.92 30.76 10.57
CA ASP A 410 -2.14 30.01 9.56
C ASP A 410 -1.26 30.91 8.68
N GLU A 411 -1.63 32.19 8.51
CA GLU A 411 -0.86 33.20 7.76
C GLU A 411 0.24 33.86 8.60
N ASN A 412 0.09 33.90 9.93
CA ASN A 412 0.95 34.65 10.85
C ASN A 412 1.86 33.77 11.72
N LEU A 413 1.96 32.46 11.43
CA LEU A 413 2.81 31.51 12.19
C LEU A 413 4.27 31.96 12.27
N GLY A 414 4.84 32.46 11.16
CA GLY A 414 6.22 32.96 11.12
C GLY A 414 6.43 34.21 11.98
N GLN A 415 5.51 35.18 11.90
CA GLN A 415 5.56 36.41 12.70
C GLN A 415 5.36 36.13 14.20
N CYS A 416 4.52 35.15 14.54
CA CYS A 416 4.32 34.71 15.93
C CYS A 416 5.60 34.06 16.48
N LEU A 417 6.27 33.22 15.69
CA LEU A 417 7.57 32.62 16.04
C LEU A 417 8.64 33.69 16.27
N GLU A 418 8.77 34.67 15.39
CA GLU A 418 9.73 35.78 15.53
C GLU A 418 9.44 36.62 16.78
N ALA A 419 8.16 36.92 17.06
CA ALA A 419 7.74 37.66 18.24
C ALA A 419 8.03 36.88 19.54
N ILE A 420 7.76 35.56 19.56
CA ILE A 420 8.12 34.67 20.68
C ILE A 420 9.64 34.65 20.87
N GLN A 421 10.41 34.49 19.79
CA GLN A 421 11.87 34.44 19.85
C GLN A 421 12.45 35.76 20.37
N ALA A 422 11.96 36.91 19.91
CA ALA A 422 12.39 38.22 20.37
C ALA A 422 12.07 38.42 21.86
N LYS A 423 10.88 37.97 22.30
CA LYS A 423 10.45 38.09 23.69
C LYS A 423 11.22 37.16 24.64
N VAL A 424 11.44 35.91 24.25
CA VAL A 424 12.28 34.95 25.00
C VAL A 424 13.73 35.44 25.09
N LYS A 425 14.28 36.03 24.01
CA LYS A 425 15.62 36.66 24.05
C LYS A 425 15.69 37.82 25.06
N ARG A 426 14.65 38.65 25.15
CA ARG A 426 14.56 39.73 26.16
C ARG A 426 14.43 39.16 27.57
N MET A 427 13.59 38.15 27.77
CA MET A 427 13.50 37.45 29.06
C MET A 427 14.84 36.83 29.49
N LEU A 428 15.62 36.28 28.56
CA LEU A 428 16.97 35.77 28.83
C LEU A 428 17.99 36.88 29.15
N GLN A 429 17.80 38.09 28.60
CA GLN A 429 18.65 39.25 28.87
C GLN A 429 18.31 39.91 30.21
N ASP A 430 17.02 39.93 30.58
CA ASP A 430 16.50 40.57 31.80
C ASP A 430 16.45 39.62 33.00
N CYS A 431 16.64 38.31 32.80
CA CYS A 431 16.79 37.37 33.90
C CYS A 431 18.13 37.63 34.62
N PRO A 432 18.14 37.98 35.92
CA PRO A 432 19.39 38.04 36.67
C PRO A 432 20.09 36.68 36.57
N ARG A 433 21.39 36.70 36.28
CA ARG A 433 22.26 35.51 36.26
C ARG A 433 22.38 34.92 37.66
N ASP A 434 21.31 34.34 38.18
CA ASP A 434 21.34 33.54 39.39
C ASP A 434 22.01 32.21 39.06
N SER A 435 23.32 32.20 39.36
CA SER A 435 24.34 31.21 39.04
C SER A 435 24.07 29.77 39.49
N ARG A 436 22.88 29.43 39.99
CA ARG A 436 22.51 28.07 40.42
C ARG A 436 21.46 27.41 39.52
N ALA A 437 20.51 28.15 38.97
CA ALA A 437 19.48 27.57 38.09
C ALA A 437 20.01 27.32 36.67
N TYR A 438 20.87 28.22 36.17
CA TYR A 438 21.48 28.12 34.84
C TYR A 438 22.42 26.90 34.70
N GLY A 439 23.05 26.48 35.80
CA GLY A 439 23.88 25.27 35.84
C GLY A 439 23.07 23.98 35.68
N ALA A 440 21.90 23.90 36.30
CA ALA A 440 21.01 22.75 36.19
C ALA A 440 20.40 22.61 34.78
N LEU A 441 20.04 23.73 34.16
CA LEU A 441 19.54 23.78 32.78
C LEU A 441 20.61 23.43 31.73
N LEU A 442 21.86 23.83 31.94
CA LEU A 442 22.98 23.46 31.05
C LEU A 442 23.34 21.97 31.13
N VAL A 443 23.21 21.34 32.31
CA VAL A 443 23.40 19.89 32.46
C VAL A 443 22.27 19.14 31.74
N SER A 444 21.02 19.54 31.94
CA SER A 444 19.85 18.98 31.24
C SER A 444 19.96 19.12 29.71
N ALA A 445 20.41 20.27 29.20
CA ALA A 445 20.61 20.47 27.76
C ALA A 445 21.74 19.61 27.18
N ARG A 446 22.79 19.31 27.96
CA ARG A 446 23.85 18.37 27.57
C ARG A 446 23.35 16.92 27.53
N ASP A 447 22.48 16.56 28.46
CA ASP A 447 21.88 15.23 28.52
C ASP A 447 20.84 15.02 27.39
N GLU A 448 20.07 16.05 27.03
CA GLU A 448 19.21 16.03 25.84
C GLU A 448 19.99 15.96 24.52
N ALA A 449 21.12 16.65 24.42
CA ALA A 449 21.99 16.56 23.25
C ALA A 449 22.57 15.14 23.08
N ARG A 450 22.99 14.50 24.18
CA ARG A 450 23.41 13.09 24.18
C ARG A 450 22.28 12.14 23.81
N ALA A 451 21.06 12.37 24.31
CA ALA A 451 19.90 11.55 23.96
C ALA A 451 19.52 11.68 22.47
N ARG A 452 19.64 12.88 21.89
CA ARG A 452 19.46 13.10 20.44
C ARG A 452 20.55 12.43 19.61
N GLU A 453 21.80 12.50 20.05
CA GLU A 453 22.92 11.82 19.39
C GLU A 453 22.77 10.29 19.44
N GLN A 454 22.29 9.74 20.56
CA GLN A 454 21.96 8.31 20.68
C GLN A 454 20.78 7.90 19.78
N LEU A 455 19.75 8.74 19.65
CA LEU A 455 18.64 8.52 18.71
C LEU A 455 19.09 8.60 17.25
N GLU A 456 20.00 9.51 16.92
CA GLU A 456 20.61 9.60 15.59
C GLU A 456 21.49 8.39 15.28
N GLN A 457 22.29 7.92 16.24
CA GLN A 457 23.09 6.70 16.10
C GLN A 457 22.19 5.45 15.92
N LEU A 458 21.07 5.37 16.64
CA LEU A 458 20.07 4.31 16.44
C LEU A 458 19.38 4.40 15.07
N ASN A 459 19.11 5.61 14.57
CA ASN A 459 18.58 5.82 13.22
C ASN A 459 19.61 5.50 12.12
N ARG A 460 20.91 5.75 12.35
CA ARG A 460 21.99 5.35 11.43
C ARG A 460 22.26 3.84 11.45
N GLY A 461 22.01 3.16 12.58
CA GLY A 461 22.11 1.70 12.70
C GLY A 461 20.98 0.94 11.99
N LEU A 462 19.84 1.60 11.75
CA LEU A 462 18.78 1.09 10.89
C LEU A 462 19.15 1.31 9.42
N ASN A 463 19.98 0.40 8.88
CA ASN A 463 20.24 0.30 7.44
C ASN A 463 18.92 -0.02 6.70
N LEU A 464 18.20 1.04 6.28
CA LEU A 464 16.99 0.95 5.45
C LEU A 464 17.26 0.17 4.14
N ASP A 465 18.52 0.15 3.68
CA ASP A 465 18.96 -0.59 2.50
C ASP A 465 18.85 -2.11 2.65
N LYS A 466 18.96 -2.66 3.87
CA LYS A 466 18.75 -4.10 4.10
C LYS A 466 17.27 -4.49 4.06
N LEU A 467 16.36 -3.58 4.40
CA LEU A 467 14.91 -3.81 4.37
C LEU A 467 14.34 -3.70 2.94
N VAL A 468 14.87 -2.76 2.14
CA VAL A 468 14.51 -2.62 0.71
C VAL A 468 15.07 -3.79 -0.12
N GLY A 469 16.26 -4.30 0.22
CA GLY A 469 16.84 -5.48 -0.41
C GLY A 469 16.12 -6.81 -0.11
N ALA A 470 15.36 -6.88 0.99
CA ALA A 470 14.50 -8.03 1.31
C ALA A 470 13.14 -7.96 0.57
N GLN A 471 12.55 -6.77 0.44
CA GLN A 471 11.33 -6.57 -0.33
C GLN A 471 11.53 -6.70 -1.86
N GLY A 472 12.70 -6.33 -2.38
CA GLY A 472 13.05 -6.50 -3.79
C GLY A 472 13.22 -7.96 -4.24
N ARG A 473 13.55 -8.88 -3.31
CA ARG A 473 13.67 -10.32 -3.60
C ARG A 473 12.32 -11.04 -3.66
N LEU A 474 11.31 -10.55 -2.92
CA LEU A 474 9.93 -11.03 -3.00
C LEU A 474 9.26 -10.70 -4.36
N ALA A 475 9.70 -9.64 -5.05
CA ALA A 475 9.13 -9.24 -6.33
C ALA A 475 9.74 -9.97 -7.56
N LYS A 476 10.95 -10.52 -7.46
CA LYS A 476 11.63 -11.24 -8.56
C LYS A 476 11.41 -12.76 -8.57
N GLY A 477 10.75 -13.33 -7.56
CA GLY A 477 10.44 -14.77 -7.50
C GLY A 477 9.14 -15.21 -8.20
N LYS A 478 8.42 -14.30 -8.88
CA LYS A 478 7.10 -14.59 -9.51
C LYS A 478 7.04 -14.43 -11.03
N ALA A 479 8.18 -14.26 -11.70
CA ALA A 479 8.25 -14.17 -13.16
C ALA A 479 9.19 -15.25 -13.70
N GLY A 480 8.64 -16.44 -13.93
CA GLY A 480 9.37 -17.57 -14.48
C GLY A 480 8.56 -18.86 -14.37
N VAL A 481 7.47 -18.96 -15.13
CA VAL A 481 6.85 -20.26 -15.45
C VAL A 481 6.49 -20.22 -16.93
N ASP A 482 7.40 -20.76 -17.73
CA ASP A 482 7.14 -21.19 -19.09
C ASP A 482 6.34 -22.51 -19.07
N ASP A 483 5.53 -22.59 -20.10
CA ASP A 483 4.63 -23.66 -20.52
C ASP A 483 5.38 -24.97 -20.84
N SER A 484 5.08 -26.06 -20.13
CA SER A 484 5.02 -27.43 -20.67
C SER A 484 4.48 -28.41 -19.62
N GLY A 485 3.62 -29.33 -20.08
CA GLY A 485 2.81 -30.19 -19.23
C GLY A 485 3.47 -31.45 -18.67
N SER A 486 2.59 -32.33 -18.18
CA SER A 486 2.79 -33.70 -17.67
C SER A 486 2.94 -33.83 -16.15
N ASP A 487 1.90 -34.44 -15.58
CA ASP A 487 1.83 -35.44 -14.50
C ASP A 487 2.86 -35.50 -13.36
N HIS A 488 2.29 -35.89 -12.21
CA HIS A 488 2.89 -36.54 -11.05
C HIS A 488 3.12 -35.64 -9.81
N TRP A 489 2.16 -35.74 -8.88
CA TRP A 489 2.31 -35.27 -7.50
C TRP A 489 3.25 -36.20 -6.73
N SER A 490 4.40 -35.69 -6.31
CA SER A 490 5.23 -36.29 -5.26
C SER A 490 5.62 -35.18 -4.27
N LEU A 491 5.31 -35.40 -2.99
CA LEU A 491 5.72 -34.52 -1.89
C LEU A 491 7.25 -34.56 -1.71
N PRO A 492 7.92 -33.42 -1.47
CA PRO A 492 9.27 -33.40 -0.93
C PRO A 492 9.23 -33.37 0.61
N GLU A 493 9.90 -34.34 1.21
CA GLU A 493 10.37 -34.31 2.60
C GLU A 493 11.53 -33.30 2.75
N GLY A 494 11.58 -32.61 3.90
CA GLY A 494 12.81 -32.14 4.54
C GLY A 494 13.40 -30.80 4.10
N SER A 495 13.22 -29.76 4.93
CA SER A 495 14.28 -28.80 5.33
C SER A 495 13.75 -27.78 6.34
N ASP A 496 13.70 -28.20 7.59
CA ASP A 496 13.33 -27.41 8.77
C ASP A 496 14.51 -26.56 9.26
N SER A 497 14.96 -25.61 8.42
CA SER A 497 16.09 -24.70 8.76
C SER A 497 15.85 -23.23 8.42
N GLY A 498 14.67 -22.89 7.88
CA GLY A 498 14.31 -21.52 7.51
C GLY A 498 13.51 -20.75 8.57
N PHE A 499 13.08 -21.39 9.64
CA PHE A 499 12.18 -20.78 10.63
C PHE A 499 12.94 -20.11 11.80
N GLU A 500 14.12 -20.64 12.17
CA GLU A 500 14.91 -20.11 13.30
C GLU A 500 15.58 -18.76 12.98
N GLU A 501 16.07 -18.53 11.74
CA GLU A 501 16.70 -17.25 11.36
C GLU A 501 15.69 -16.09 11.26
N GLU A 502 14.43 -16.37 10.91
CA GLU A 502 13.37 -15.34 10.88
C GLU A 502 12.87 -14.98 12.28
N GLU A 503 12.84 -15.95 13.20
CA GLU A 503 12.45 -15.73 14.60
C GLU A 503 13.52 -14.91 15.35
N GLU A 504 14.82 -15.20 15.14
CA GLU A 504 15.91 -14.39 15.69
C GLU A 504 15.90 -12.95 15.17
N GLY A 505 15.63 -12.75 13.87
CA GLY A 505 15.51 -11.42 13.27
C GLY A 505 14.34 -10.61 13.86
N MET A 506 13.20 -11.26 14.08
CA MET A 506 12.04 -10.63 14.72
C MET A 506 12.25 -10.38 16.22
N GLU A 507 12.97 -11.25 16.93
CA GLU A 507 13.26 -11.08 18.35
C GLU A 507 14.28 -9.96 18.59
N GLN A 508 15.29 -9.84 17.73
CA GLN A 508 16.20 -8.69 17.72
C GLN A 508 15.46 -7.37 17.46
N ALA A 509 14.51 -7.35 16.51
CA ALA A 509 13.67 -6.19 16.24
C ALA A 509 12.76 -5.84 17.42
N ARG A 510 12.14 -6.83 18.08
CA ARG A 510 11.34 -6.63 19.30
C ARG A 510 12.19 -6.09 20.45
N SER A 511 13.41 -6.59 20.63
CA SER A 511 14.33 -6.08 21.66
C SER A 511 14.74 -4.63 21.39
N ALA A 512 14.96 -4.26 20.12
CA ALA A 512 15.30 -2.90 19.72
C ALA A 512 14.13 -1.93 19.94
N ILE A 513 12.90 -2.35 19.63
CA ILE A 513 11.68 -1.58 19.90
C ILE A 513 11.50 -1.40 21.41
N LYS A 514 11.73 -2.45 22.22
CA LYS A 514 11.63 -2.39 23.68
C LYS A 514 12.69 -1.46 24.29
N LYS A 515 13.93 -1.48 23.78
CA LYS A 515 14.99 -0.53 24.17
C LYS A 515 14.65 0.91 23.79
N ARG A 516 14.07 1.13 22.61
CA ARG A 516 13.61 2.45 22.17
C ARG A 516 12.46 2.96 23.03
N ALA A 517 11.50 2.10 23.37
CA ALA A 517 10.40 2.44 24.27
C ALA A 517 10.93 2.81 25.66
N ALA A 518 11.88 2.04 26.22
CA ALA A 518 12.50 2.36 27.50
C ALA A 518 13.29 3.69 27.48
N ALA A 519 14.03 3.97 26.40
CA ALA A 519 14.76 5.23 26.23
C ALA A 519 13.83 6.45 26.10
N VAL A 520 12.71 6.31 25.39
CA VAL A 520 11.68 7.36 25.30
C VAL A 520 11.02 7.58 26.65
N THR A 521 10.67 6.52 27.38
CA THR A 521 10.10 6.64 28.73
C THR A 521 11.08 7.28 29.73
N ALA A 522 12.38 6.97 29.62
CA ALA A 522 13.41 7.61 30.43
C ALA A 522 13.58 9.11 30.10
N ALA A 523 13.53 9.49 28.83
CA ALA A 523 13.58 10.89 28.40
C ALA A 523 12.34 11.68 28.84
N VAL A 524 11.16 11.07 28.79
CA VAL A 524 9.91 11.68 29.29
C VAL A 524 9.93 11.79 30.81
N GLY A 525 10.43 10.77 31.53
CA GLY A 525 10.58 10.78 32.98
C GLY A 525 11.57 11.85 33.49
N ALA A 526 12.66 12.09 32.75
CA ALA A 526 13.59 13.18 33.04
C ALA A 526 12.93 14.56 32.84
N GLY A 527 12.09 14.72 31.81
CA GLY A 527 11.33 15.95 31.56
C GLY A 527 10.26 16.25 32.64
N VAL A 528 9.62 15.22 33.21
CA VAL A 528 8.62 15.39 34.27
C VAL A 528 9.26 15.77 35.62
N ASN A 529 10.48 15.29 35.91
CA ASN A 529 11.18 15.66 37.14
C ASN A 529 11.64 17.13 37.17
N VAL A 530 11.84 17.75 36.00
CA VAL A 530 12.12 19.19 35.89
C VAL A 530 10.90 20.05 36.27
N ALA A 531 9.69 19.58 35.97
CA ALA A 531 8.46 20.30 36.31
C ALA A 531 8.15 20.29 37.81
N ASN A 532 8.45 19.19 38.52
CA ASN A 532 8.19 19.08 39.97
C ASN A 532 9.21 19.83 40.84
N VAL A 533 10.46 20.00 40.39
CA VAL A 533 11.47 20.78 41.13
C VAL A 533 11.21 22.30 41.02
N ALA A 534 10.55 22.76 39.95
CA ALA A 534 10.21 24.18 39.77
C ALA A 534 8.97 24.64 40.56
N GLY A 535 8.11 23.73 41.02
CA GLY A 535 6.85 24.06 41.72
C GLY A 535 6.93 24.21 43.25
N GLY A 536 8.09 23.95 43.87
CA GLY A 536 8.21 23.79 45.33
C GLY A 536 8.50 25.07 46.16
N ARG A 537 8.50 26.27 45.58
CA ARG A 537 8.83 27.51 46.30
C ARG A 537 7.87 28.65 45.99
N SER A 538 6.65 28.59 46.55
CA SER A 538 5.80 29.78 46.71
C SER A 538 4.81 29.56 47.87
N SER A 539 5.33 29.39 49.08
CA SER A 539 4.54 29.50 50.32
C SER A 539 5.41 30.16 51.40
N ALA A 540 5.57 31.48 51.26
CA ALA A 540 5.95 32.43 52.31
C ALA A 540 6.18 33.77 51.60
N TYR A 541 5.26 34.73 51.80
CA TYR A 541 5.38 36.19 51.71
C TYR A 541 4.04 36.78 51.23
N ASN A 542 3.16 37.02 52.20
CA ASN A 542 2.27 38.17 52.23
C ASN A 542 1.92 38.43 53.71
N GLY A 543 2.73 39.30 54.30
CA GLY A 543 2.52 40.08 55.51
C GLY A 543 3.20 41.42 55.25
#